data_AF-A0A560C8W6-F1
#
_entry.id   AF-A0A560C8W6-F1
#
_cell.length_a   1.000
_cell.length_b   1.000
_cell.length_c   1.000
_cell.angle_alpha   90.00
_cell.angle_beta   90.00
_cell.angle_gamma   90.00
#
_symmetry.space_group_name_H-M   'P 1'
#
loop_
_entity.id
_entity.type
_entity.pdbx_description
1 polymer ?
#
loop_
_entity_poly.entity_id
_entity_poly.type
_entity_poly.pdbx_seq_one_letter_code
_entity_poly.pdbx_strand_id
1 'polypeptide(L)'
;MSHDVPLISMIAIAFGLAFIFGYLADRIRLPPLVGYLLAGVIIGPFTPGFVADGALAAQLAEIGVILLMFGVGLHFSPSDLLAVRKIAVPGAVGQIGLATALGVGLAWLWGWSLGAGLVLGLSLSVASTVVLLKALEERDMLNTAEGRVAVGWLIVEDLAMVLALVLLPALAEVLGGHAPGAAGGAAGGHGGGSDGPIWLTLALTLGKVAAFSVLAIVLGPRVVPVILTNVARTGSRELFTLSVLAIALGVAYGSAVLFGVSFALGAFFAGVVLNESRFSHKAATDSMPLQDAFAVLFFVSVGMLFDPSILLRDPLAVIAVVALIVIGKSLIAFGIVILLRFPVGMGLAVSASLAQIGEFSFILVGLGLSLGLLPEEGRDLVLAGALLSITLNPAVFAAVAALRKHLQAKRAPGVPPYGWEQFEQLQSSLADARHQAEEREKEHDLQIQALAKTFPVLSLLDAHEQERLMMLFRPKSAVPGERIIRKGDRANAMYFIASGAVEVLMDGQTIRLGAGTMFGEMALLSGQRRNADVAAVDYCQFQVLERRDFNQFTARHPALRTALIDMAAQRRKMNQQDAATDGAVAASESAA
;
A
#
# COMPACT_ATOMS: atom_id res chain seq x y z
N MET A 1 -20.24 5.03 -41.25
CA MET A 1 -18.94 5.31 -40.63
C MET A 1 -18.80 4.38 -39.44
N SER A 2 -18.22 3.19 -39.65
CA SER A 2 -17.82 2.32 -38.56
C SER A 2 -16.66 3.03 -37.87
N HIS A 3 -16.93 3.68 -36.74
CA HIS A 3 -15.85 4.09 -35.86
C HIS A 3 -15.17 2.81 -35.38
N ASP A 4 -14.01 2.48 -35.91
CA ASP A 4 -13.13 1.48 -35.32
C ASP A 4 -12.79 1.98 -33.92
N VAL A 5 -13.43 1.39 -32.92
CA VAL A 5 -13.22 1.67 -31.49
C VAL A 5 -12.54 0.47 -30.83
N PRO A 6 -11.37 0.01 -31.32
CA PRO A 6 -10.77 -1.26 -30.91
C PRO A 6 -10.54 -1.32 -29.40
N LEU A 7 -10.12 -0.20 -28.80
CA LEU A 7 -9.94 -0.07 -27.36
C LEU A 7 -11.25 -0.23 -26.58
N ILE A 8 -12.33 0.43 -27.01
CA ILE A 8 -13.63 0.37 -26.31
C ILE A 8 -14.23 -1.03 -26.44
N SER A 9 -14.20 -1.62 -27.64
CA SER A 9 -14.66 -2.99 -27.85
C SER A 9 -13.84 -3.99 -27.03
N MET A 10 -12.52 -3.80 -26.97
CA MET A 10 -11.64 -4.64 -26.16
C MET A 10 -12.02 -4.56 -24.69
N ILE A 11 -12.10 -3.36 -24.11
CA ILE A 11 -12.43 -3.17 -22.69
C ILE A 11 -13.82 -3.73 -22.36
N ALA A 12 -14.81 -3.47 -23.22
CA ALA A 12 -16.18 -3.94 -23.00
C ALA A 12 -16.27 -5.48 -23.03
N ILE A 13 -15.63 -6.12 -24.02
CA ILE A 13 -15.61 -7.59 -24.13
C ILE A 13 -14.77 -8.21 -23.02
N ALA A 14 -13.60 -7.64 -22.72
CA ALA A 14 -12.73 -8.08 -21.63
C ALA A 14 -13.47 -8.08 -20.30
N PHE A 15 -14.11 -6.96 -19.91
CA PHE A 15 -14.89 -6.90 -18.67
C PHE A 15 -16.12 -7.81 -18.71
N GLY A 16 -16.84 -7.87 -19.83
CA GLY A 16 -18.02 -8.72 -19.98
C GLY A 16 -17.70 -10.21 -19.78
N LEU A 17 -16.66 -10.71 -20.46
CA LEU A 17 -16.22 -12.10 -20.31
C LEU A 17 -15.57 -12.36 -18.96
N ALA A 18 -14.72 -11.45 -18.47
CA ALA A 18 -14.12 -11.57 -17.14
C ALA A 18 -15.19 -11.63 -16.03
N PHE A 19 -16.27 -10.86 -16.15
CA PHE A 19 -17.41 -10.95 -15.24
C PHE A 19 -18.09 -12.32 -15.31
N ILE A 20 -18.41 -12.81 -16.51
CA ILE A 20 -19.07 -14.13 -16.69
C ILE A 20 -18.21 -15.26 -16.14
N PHE A 21 -16.95 -15.33 -16.55
CA PHE A 21 -16.03 -16.40 -16.15
C PHE A 21 -15.59 -16.26 -14.69
N GLY A 22 -15.40 -15.03 -14.20
CA GLY A 22 -15.10 -14.76 -12.79
C GLY A 22 -16.25 -15.17 -11.88
N TYR A 23 -17.50 -14.85 -12.26
CA TYR A 23 -18.70 -15.29 -11.54
C TYR A 23 -18.85 -16.82 -11.57
N LEU A 24 -18.59 -17.46 -12.72
CA LEU A 24 -18.63 -18.91 -12.82
C LEU A 24 -17.55 -19.57 -11.94
N ALA A 25 -16.34 -19.02 -11.93
CA ALA A 25 -15.24 -19.48 -11.08
C ALA A 25 -15.60 -19.37 -9.60
N ASP A 26 -16.13 -18.23 -9.16
CA ASP A 26 -16.55 -18.03 -7.76
C ASP A 26 -17.67 -19.00 -7.36
N ARG A 27 -18.63 -19.28 -8.27
CA ARG A 27 -19.70 -20.25 -8.04
C ARG A 27 -19.21 -21.68 -7.80
N ILE A 28 -18.07 -22.06 -8.38
CA ILE A 28 -17.41 -23.35 -8.13
C ILE A 28 -16.32 -23.27 -7.05
N ARG A 29 -16.29 -22.17 -6.27
CA ARG A 29 -15.33 -21.90 -5.17
C ARG A 29 -13.86 -21.78 -5.63
N LEU A 30 -13.65 -21.31 -6.86
CA LEU A 30 -12.33 -20.91 -7.35
C LEU A 30 -12.15 -19.39 -7.20
N PRO A 31 -10.90 -18.90 -7.10
CA PRO A 31 -10.62 -17.47 -7.17
C PRO A 31 -11.10 -16.86 -8.50
N PRO A 32 -11.76 -15.68 -8.49
CA PRO A 32 -12.22 -15.02 -9.72
C PRO A 32 -11.11 -14.77 -10.76
N LEU A 33 -9.87 -14.62 -10.31
CA LEU A 33 -8.66 -14.45 -11.14
C LEU A 33 -8.54 -15.55 -12.20
N VAL A 34 -8.88 -16.80 -11.88
CA VAL A 34 -8.89 -17.92 -12.86
C VAL A 34 -9.85 -17.60 -14.01
N GLY A 35 -11.03 -17.05 -13.70
CA GLY A 35 -11.99 -16.62 -14.71
C GLY A 35 -11.50 -15.45 -15.55
N TYR A 36 -10.76 -14.50 -14.97
CA TYR A 36 -10.19 -13.37 -15.70
C TYR A 36 -9.11 -13.81 -16.70
N LEU A 37 -8.24 -14.73 -16.29
CA LEU A 37 -7.25 -15.34 -17.17
C LEU A 37 -7.93 -16.12 -18.31
N LEU A 38 -8.96 -16.94 -18.01
CA LEU A 38 -9.71 -17.68 -19.03
C LEU A 38 -10.43 -16.76 -20.03
N ALA A 39 -10.96 -15.62 -19.57
CA ALA A 39 -11.52 -14.61 -20.45
C ALA A 39 -10.45 -14.09 -21.44
N GLY A 40 -9.23 -13.86 -20.95
CA GLY A 40 -8.06 -13.54 -21.77
C GLY A 40 -7.72 -14.60 -22.80
N VAL A 41 -7.67 -15.87 -22.39
CA VAL A 41 -7.41 -17.00 -23.29
C VAL A 41 -8.39 -17.01 -24.45
N ILE A 42 -9.68 -16.80 -24.16
CA ILE A 42 -10.78 -16.85 -25.14
C ILE A 42 -10.74 -15.69 -26.15
N ILE A 43 -10.26 -14.51 -25.74
CA ILE A 43 -10.10 -13.36 -26.65
C ILE A 43 -8.67 -13.20 -27.17
N GLY A 44 -7.82 -14.18 -26.87
CA GLY A 44 -6.44 -14.26 -27.33
C GLY A 44 -6.33 -14.82 -28.75
N PRO A 45 -5.16 -14.69 -29.38
CA PRO A 45 -4.94 -15.14 -30.75
C PRO A 45 -4.92 -16.67 -30.90
N PHE A 46 -4.82 -17.42 -29.80
CA PHE A 46 -4.67 -18.88 -29.79
C PHE A 46 -6.00 -19.64 -29.73
N THR A 47 -7.13 -18.95 -29.56
CA THR A 47 -8.47 -19.56 -29.56
C THR A 47 -9.35 -18.99 -30.67
N PRO A 48 -10.23 -19.80 -31.28
CA PRO A 48 -11.14 -19.33 -32.32
C PRO A 48 -12.14 -18.33 -31.75
N GLY A 49 -12.35 -17.19 -32.43
CA GLY A 49 -13.33 -16.19 -32.02
C GLY A 49 -12.89 -14.76 -32.28
N PHE A 50 -13.40 -13.84 -31.47
CA PHE A 50 -12.97 -12.44 -31.45
C PHE A 50 -11.57 -12.35 -30.86
N VAL A 51 -10.61 -11.85 -31.64
CA VAL A 51 -9.23 -11.63 -31.19
C VAL A 51 -9.06 -10.14 -30.86
N ALA A 52 -8.77 -9.84 -29.59
CA ALA A 52 -8.48 -8.49 -29.16
C ALA A 52 -7.08 -8.03 -29.62
N ASP A 53 -6.89 -6.72 -29.74
CA ASP A 53 -5.60 -6.12 -30.11
C ASP A 53 -4.57 -6.32 -28.98
N GLY A 54 -3.54 -7.11 -29.26
CA GLY A 54 -2.48 -7.42 -28.29
C GLY A 54 -1.62 -6.23 -27.89
N ALA A 55 -1.44 -5.22 -28.75
CA ALA A 55 -0.66 -4.03 -28.42
C ALA A 55 -1.41 -3.12 -27.45
N LEU A 56 -2.72 -2.92 -27.68
CA LEU A 56 -3.59 -2.23 -26.72
C LEU A 56 -3.71 -3.00 -25.40
N ALA A 57 -3.76 -4.34 -25.48
CA ALA A 57 -3.76 -5.19 -24.29
C ALA A 57 -2.50 -5.01 -23.45
N ALA A 58 -1.32 -5.01 -24.07
CA ALA A 58 -0.07 -4.77 -23.37
C ALA A 58 -0.05 -3.41 -22.65
N GLN A 59 -0.54 -2.34 -23.29
CA GLN A 59 -0.62 -1.01 -22.67
C GLN A 59 -1.61 -0.98 -21.48
N LEU A 60 -2.77 -1.63 -21.61
CA LEU A 60 -3.72 -1.75 -20.50
C LEU A 60 -3.16 -2.58 -19.34
N ALA A 61 -2.41 -3.64 -19.67
CA ALA A 61 -1.72 -4.48 -18.70
C ALA A 61 -0.68 -3.67 -17.91
N GLU A 62 0.07 -2.77 -18.56
CA GLU A 62 1.04 -1.89 -17.87
C GLU A 62 0.36 -0.98 -16.84
N ILE A 63 -0.81 -0.40 -17.16
CA ILE A 63 -1.58 0.41 -16.20
C ILE A 63 -2.04 -0.46 -15.03
N GLY A 64 -2.53 -1.68 -15.32
CA GLY A 64 -2.87 -2.66 -14.30
C GLY A 64 -1.67 -2.96 -13.40
N VAL A 65 -0.51 -3.28 -13.96
CA VAL A 65 0.72 -3.52 -13.21
C VAL A 65 1.04 -2.33 -12.30
N ILE A 66 1.01 -1.09 -12.80
CA ILE A 66 1.26 0.10 -11.98
C ILE A 66 0.32 0.13 -10.78
N LEU A 67 -0.99 -0.02 -10.99
CA LEU A 67 -1.96 0.04 -9.91
C LEU A 67 -1.86 -1.15 -8.94
N LEU A 68 -1.53 -2.36 -9.42
CA LEU A 68 -1.26 -3.52 -8.57
C LEU A 68 -0.01 -3.31 -7.71
N MET A 69 1.11 -2.88 -8.29
CA MET A 69 2.36 -2.65 -7.57
C MET A 69 2.22 -1.52 -6.55
N PHE A 70 1.47 -0.48 -6.91
CA PHE A 70 1.10 0.59 -6.00
C PHE A 70 0.27 0.07 -4.83
N GLY A 71 -0.74 -0.77 -5.10
CA GLY A 71 -1.51 -1.46 -4.08
C GLY A 71 -0.63 -2.30 -3.15
N VAL A 72 0.37 -3.00 -3.68
CA VAL A 72 1.30 -3.79 -2.86
C VAL A 72 2.14 -2.89 -1.96
N GLY A 73 2.63 -1.76 -2.47
CA GLY A 73 3.31 -0.76 -1.65
C GLY A 73 2.41 -0.19 -0.54
N LEU A 74 1.11 -0.04 -0.81
CA LEU A 74 0.12 0.39 0.18
C LEU A 74 -0.14 -0.65 1.29
N HIS A 75 -0.14 -1.93 0.94
CA HIS A 75 -0.39 -3.02 1.91
C HIS A 75 0.90 -3.51 2.60
N PHE A 76 2.07 -2.98 2.22
CA PHE A 76 3.35 -3.32 2.83
C PHE A 76 3.43 -2.77 4.27
N SER A 77 3.24 -3.63 5.26
CA SER A 77 3.32 -3.27 6.69
C SER A 77 4.69 -3.69 7.28
N PRO A 78 5.63 -2.77 7.52
CA PRO A 78 6.94 -3.09 8.10
C PRO A 78 6.82 -3.71 9.49
N SER A 79 5.84 -3.27 10.27
CA SER A 79 5.55 -3.78 11.62
C SER A 79 5.12 -5.24 11.62
N ASP A 80 4.29 -5.64 10.66
CA ASP A 80 3.82 -7.02 10.57
C ASP A 80 4.95 -7.96 10.17
N LEU A 81 5.81 -7.54 9.24
CA LEU A 81 7.02 -8.27 8.86
C LEU A 81 8.00 -8.39 10.02
N LEU A 82 8.24 -7.30 10.77
CA LEU A 82 9.18 -7.29 11.90
C LEU A 82 8.77 -8.26 13.01
N ALA A 83 7.45 -8.45 13.24
CA ALA A 83 6.94 -9.38 14.23
C ALA A 83 7.29 -10.84 13.88
N VAL A 84 7.28 -11.20 12.59
CA VAL A 84 7.55 -12.59 12.11
C VAL A 84 8.93 -12.77 11.48
N ARG A 85 9.81 -11.76 11.54
CA ARG A 85 11.07 -11.71 10.79
C ARG A 85 11.99 -12.92 10.96
N LYS A 86 11.98 -13.54 12.15
CA LYS A 86 12.87 -14.68 12.49
C LYS A 86 12.55 -15.93 11.67
N ILE A 87 11.31 -16.06 11.20
CA ILE A 87 10.84 -17.17 10.37
C ILE A 87 10.59 -16.72 8.92
N ALA A 88 9.87 -15.62 8.72
CA ALA A 88 9.45 -15.18 7.40
C ALA A 88 10.62 -14.78 6.48
N VAL A 89 11.61 -14.02 6.97
CA VAL A 89 12.73 -13.54 6.14
C VAL A 89 13.67 -14.67 5.71
N PRO A 90 14.27 -15.46 6.63
CA PRO A 90 15.12 -16.58 6.21
C PRO A 90 14.31 -17.66 5.48
N GLY A 91 13.04 -17.83 5.84
CA GLY A 91 12.07 -18.68 5.17
C GLY A 91 11.95 -18.34 3.69
N ALA A 92 11.50 -17.12 3.39
CA ALA A 92 11.28 -16.64 2.04
C ALA A 92 12.57 -16.63 1.23
N VAL A 93 13.67 -16.07 1.75
CA VAL A 93 14.95 -16.04 1.03
C VAL A 93 15.45 -17.45 0.72
N GLY A 94 15.37 -18.37 1.70
CA GLY A 94 15.76 -19.76 1.51
C GLY A 94 14.88 -20.48 0.50
N GLN A 95 13.56 -20.28 0.56
CA GLN A 95 12.62 -20.90 -0.37
C GLN A 95 12.78 -20.36 -1.78
N ILE A 96 12.92 -19.04 -1.96
CA ILE A 96 13.16 -18.41 -3.26
C ILE A 96 14.44 -18.98 -3.87
N GLY A 97 15.53 -19.03 -3.10
CA GLY A 97 16.80 -19.59 -3.56
C GLY A 97 16.69 -21.05 -3.99
N LEU A 98 16.08 -21.91 -3.16
CA LEU A 98 15.91 -23.34 -3.45
C LEU A 98 14.93 -23.60 -4.60
N ALA A 99 13.79 -22.90 -4.65
CA ALA A 99 12.83 -23.02 -5.74
C ALA A 99 13.41 -22.49 -7.06
N THR A 100 14.19 -21.41 -7.01
CA THR A 100 14.91 -20.91 -8.18
C THR A 100 15.93 -21.91 -8.67
N ALA A 101 16.69 -22.55 -7.77
CA ALA A 101 17.63 -23.62 -8.13
C ALA A 101 16.93 -24.82 -8.79
N LEU A 102 15.74 -25.21 -8.31
CA LEU A 102 14.94 -26.25 -8.96
C LEU A 102 14.45 -25.82 -10.35
N GLY A 103 14.03 -24.57 -10.51
CA GLY A 103 13.64 -24.01 -11.81
C GLY A 103 14.80 -23.96 -12.80
N VAL A 104 16.00 -23.55 -12.35
CA VAL A 104 17.24 -23.62 -13.13
C VAL A 104 17.54 -25.06 -13.53
N GLY A 105 17.37 -26.01 -12.61
CA GLY A 105 17.51 -27.44 -12.90
C GLY A 105 16.57 -27.93 -14.00
N LEU A 106 15.29 -27.56 -13.95
CA LEU A 106 14.32 -27.89 -15.01
C LEU A 106 14.68 -27.24 -16.35
N ALA A 107 15.03 -25.96 -16.34
CA ALA A 107 15.45 -25.24 -17.54
C ALA A 107 16.69 -25.88 -18.18
N TRP A 108 17.67 -26.29 -17.36
CA TRP A 108 18.85 -26.99 -17.84
C TRP A 108 18.51 -28.35 -18.47
N LEU A 109 17.56 -29.09 -17.89
CA LEU A 109 17.05 -30.34 -18.48
C LEU A 109 16.36 -30.12 -19.84
N TRP A 110 15.77 -28.95 -20.06
CA TRP A 110 15.20 -28.55 -21.35
C TRP A 110 16.20 -27.88 -22.29
N GLY A 111 17.48 -27.82 -21.91
CA GLY A 111 18.54 -27.20 -22.72
C GLY A 111 18.48 -25.68 -22.79
N TRP A 112 17.78 -25.03 -21.87
CA TRP A 112 17.68 -23.58 -21.81
C TRP A 112 18.91 -22.94 -21.14
N SER A 113 19.09 -21.64 -21.38
CA SER A 113 20.18 -20.87 -20.79
C SER A 113 20.03 -20.71 -19.27
N LEU A 114 21.13 -20.37 -18.60
CA LEU A 114 21.09 -20.03 -17.17
C LEU A 114 20.15 -18.85 -16.88
N GLY A 115 20.15 -17.83 -17.76
CA GLY A 115 19.23 -16.70 -17.66
C GLY A 115 17.77 -17.13 -17.72
N ALA A 116 17.41 -17.99 -18.67
CA ALA A 116 16.06 -18.56 -18.76
C ALA A 116 15.69 -19.35 -17.50
N GLY A 117 16.63 -20.15 -16.99
CA GLY A 117 16.43 -20.91 -15.75
C GLY A 117 16.23 -20.04 -14.51
N LEU A 118 16.95 -18.93 -14.40
CA LEU A 118 16.79 -17.97 -13.31
C LEU A 118 15.43 -17.26 -13.39
N VAL A 119 15.04 -16.79 -14.58
CA VAL A 119 13.72 -16.17 -14.77
C VAL A 119 12.61 -17.16 -14.47
N LEU A 120 12.68 -18.38 -15.03
CA LEU A 120 11.72 -19.45 -14.74
C LEU A 120 11.66 -19.71 -13.23
N GLY A 121 12.79 -19.99 -12.60
CA GLY A 121 12.85 -20.32 -11.18
C GLY A 121 12.31 -19.20 -10.27
N LEU A 122 12.68 -17.95 -10.53
CA LEU A 122 12.16 -16.80 -9.78
C LEU A 122 10.65 -16.65 -9.98
N SER A 123 10.16 -16.77 -11.22
CA SER A 123 8.72 -16.73 -11.52
C SER A 123 7.95 -17.83 -10.81
N LEU A 124 8.49 -19.05 -10.71
CA LEU A 124 7.83 -20.15 -10.00
C LEU A 124 7.94 -20.02 -8.47
N SER A 125 8.84 -19.18 -7.96
CA SER A 125 9.13 -19.08 -6.53
C SER A 125 8.15 -18.22 -5.75
N VAL A 126 7.45 -17.25 -6.37
CA VAL A 126 6.60 -16.25 -5.72
C VAL A 126 5.14 -16.70 -5.68
N ALA A 127 4.47 -16.59 -4.53
CA ALA A 127 3.06 -16.91 -4.34
C ALA A 127 2.13 -15.70 -4.51
N SER A 128 0.84 -15.94 -4.83
CA SER A 128 -0.18 -14.88 -4.88
C SER A 128 -0.68 -14.49 -3.49
N THR A 129 -0.58 -13.20 -3.20
CA THR A 129 -1.13 -12.59 -1.99
C THR A 129 -2.66 -12.61 -1.98
N VAL A 130 -3.31 -12.32 -3.11
CA VAL A 130 -4.78 -12.32 -3.21
C VAL A 130 -5.37 -13.71 -2.93
N VAL A 131 -4.80 -14.75 -3.54
CA VAL A 131 -5.27 -16.13 -3.37
C VAL A 131 -5.03 -16.60 -1.93
N LEU A 132 -3.89 -16.25 -1.34
CA LEU A 132 -3.61 -16.60 0.05
C LEU A 132 -4.58 -15.92 1.02
N LEU A 133 -4.73 -14.60 0.94
CA LEU A 133 -5.55 -13.84 1.87
C LEU A 133 -6.99 -14.35 1.87
N LYS A 134 -7.58 -14.55 0.68
CA LYS A 134 -8.93 -15.15 0.55
C LYS A 134 -8.98 -16.56 1.16
N ALA A 135 -7.97 -17.40 0.90
CA ALA A 135 -7.93 -18.76 1.44
C ALA A 135 -7.82 -18.81 2.98
N LEU A 136 -7.04 -17.89 3.57
CA LEU A 136 -6.92 -17.75 5.02
C LEU A 136 -8.19 -17.15 5.65
N GLU A 137 -8.83 -16.20 4.98
CA GLU A 137 -10.07 -15.56 5.42
C GLU A 137 -11.22 -16.56 5.49
N GLU A 138 -11.42 -17.35 4.43
CA GLU A 138 -12.42 -18.43 4.36
C GLU A 138 -12.28 -19.50 5.46
N ARG A 139 -11.12 -19.53 6.13
CA ARG A 139 -10.76 -20.52 7.16
C ARG A 139 -10.55 -19.90 8.55
N ASP A 140 -10.83 -18.61 8.71
CA ASP A 140 -10.56 -17.84 9.94
C ASP A 140 -9.09 -17.93 10.42
N MET A 141 -8.16 -18.11 9.49
CA MET A 141 -6.72 -18.30 9.76
C MET A 141 -5.89 -17.01 9.65
N LEU A 142 -6.45 -15.92 9.13
CA LEU A 142 -5.71 -14.67 8.89
C LEU A 142 -5.00 -14.12 10.14
N ASN A 143 -5.67 -14.18 11.28
CA ASN A 143 -5.19 -13.61 12.53
C ASN A 143 -4.41 -14.61 13.41
N THR A 144 -4.18 -15.84 12.92
CA THR A 144 -3.41 -16.85 13.66
C THR A 144 -1.91 -16.65 13.43
N ALA A 145 -1.08 -17.26 14.27
CA ALA A 145 0.37 -17.21 14.10
C ALA A 145 0.81 -17.79 12.75
N GLU A 146 0.16 -18.87 12.30
CA GLU A 146 0.40 -19.48 10.99
C GLU A 146 0.04 -18.53 9.85
N GLY A 147 -1.13 -17.88 9.90
CA GLY A 147 -1.55 -16.91 8.89
C GLY A 147 -0.64 -15.70 8.83
N ARG A 148 -0.27 -15.13 9.98
CA ARG A 148 0.65 -13.99 10.07
C ARG A 148 2.04 -14.31 9.53
N VAL A 149 2.54 -15.51 9.77
CA VAL A 149 3.82 -15.96 9.19
C VAL A 149 3.69 -16.17 7.69
N ALA A 150 2.62 -16.79 7.20
CA ALA A 150 2.40 -16.95 5.77
C ALA A 150 2.34 -15.57 5.07
N VAL A 151 1.55 -14.62 5.59
CA VAL A 151 1.47 -13.26 5.03
C VAL A 151 2.83 -12.55 5.07
N GLY A 152 3.54 -12.57 6.20
CA GLY A 152 4.87 -11.95 6.29
C GLY A 152 5.91 -12.60 5.38
N TRP A 153 5.77 -13.89 5.11
CA TRP A 153 6.62 -14.61 4.15
C TRP A 153 6.35 -14.13 2.71
N LEU A 154 5.08 -13.99 2.31
CA LEU A 154 4.73 -13.44 0.99
C LEU A 154 5.22 -12.00 0.82
N ILE A 155 5.16 -11.17 1.86
CA ILE A 155 5.69 -9.81 1.79
C ILE A 155 7.18 -9.81 1.39
N VAL A 156 7.96 -10.78 1.87
CA VAL A 156 9.37 -10.91 1.50
C VAL A 156 9.53 -11.46 0.08
N GLU A 157 8.67 -12.38 -0.36
CA GLU A 157 8.62 -12.86 -1.75
C GLU A 157 8.31 -11.71 -2.72
N ASP A 158 7.27 -10.92 -2.44
CA ASP A 158 6.86 -9.76 -3.24
C ASP A 158 7.98 -8.71 -3.28
N LEU A 159 8.64 -8.43 -2.16
CA LEU A 159 9.78 -7.51 -2.12
C LEU A 159 10.98 -8.04 -2.94
N ALA A 160 11.29 -9.33 -2.82
CA ALA A 160 12.36 -9.95 -3.61
C ALA A 160 12.03 -9.92 -5.11
N MET A 161 10.76 -10.07 -5.47
CA MET A 161 10.27 -9.98 -6.84
C MET A 161 10.40 -8.54 -7.37
N VAL A 162 10.01 -7.54 -6.59
CA VAL A 162 10.24 -6.13 -6.94
C VAL A 162 11.72 -5.86 -7.19
N LEU A 163 12.62 -6.38 -6.35
CA LEU A 163 14.07 -6.29 -6.58
C LEU A 163 14.50 -7.03 -7.86
N ALA A 164 13.98 -8.23 -8.11
CA ALA A 164 14.30 -8.99 -9.32
C ALA A 164 13.87 -8.25 -10.59
N LEU A 165 12.67 -7.65 -10.64
CA LEU A 165 12.21 -6.84 -11.78
C LEU A 165 13.13 -5.65 -12.10
N VAL A 166 13.84 -5.16 -11.10
CA VAL A 166 14.75 -4.03 -11.23
C VAL A 166 16.16 -4.44 -11.61
N LEU A 167 16.62 -5.56 -11.04
CA LEU A 167 17.95 -6.09 -11.30
C LEU A 167 18.03 -6.85 -12.63
N LEU A 168 16.93 -7.47 -13.08
CA LEU A 168 16.93 -8.31 -14.28
C LEU A 168 17.34 -7.54 -15.55
N PRO A 169 16.83 -6.32 -15.84
CA PRO A 169 17.30 -5.54 -16.98
C PRO A 169 18.80 -5.22 -16.94
N ALA A 170 19.33 -4.94 -15.75
CA ALA A 170 20.73 -4.63 -15.54
C ALA A 170 21.64 -5.86 -15.69
N LEU A 171 21.10 -7.05 -15.42
CA LEU A 171 21.79 -8.33 -15.52
C LEU A 171 21.53 -9.05 -16.85
N ALA A 172 20.66 -8.51 -17.72
CA ALA A 172 20.19 -9.20 -18.91
C ALA A 172 21.35 -9.65 -19.83
N GLU A 173 22.27 -8.74 -20.16
CA GLU A 173 23.42 -9.07 -21.02
C GLU A 173 24.34 -10.14 -20.40
N VAL A 174 24.54 -10.10 -19.08
CA VAL A 174 25.35 -11.09 -18.35
C VAL A 174 24.68 -12.46 -18.33
N LEU A 175 23.34 -12.47 -18.29
CA LEU A 175 22.52 -13.68 -18.25
C LEU A 175 22.22 -14.25 -19.64
N GLY A 176 22.74 -13.65 -20.72
CA GLY A 176 22.58 -14.10 -22.10
C GLY A 176 21.36 -13.52 -22.83
N GLY A 177 20.79 -12.43 -22.33
CA GLY A 177 19.73 -11.64 -22.96
C GLY A 177 20.23 -10.31 -23.54
N HIS A 178 19.31 -9.39 -23.83
CA HIS A 178 19.57 -8.08 -24.44
C HIS A 178 19.10 -6.96 -23.50
N ALA A 179 19.87 -5.87 -23.37
CA ALA A 179 19.47 -4.72 -22.57
C ALA A 179 18.30 -3.94 -23.22
N PRO A 180 17.37 -3.38 -22.42
CA PRO A 180 16.29 -2.55 -22.95
C PRO A 180 16.87 -1.24 -23.48
N GLY A 181 16.86 -1.08 -24.81
CA GLY A 181 17.42 0.08 -25.51
C GLY A 181 18.05 -0.22 -26.87
N ALA A 182 18.27 -1.49 -27.22
CA ALA A 182 18.83 -1.88 -28.51
C ALA A 182 17.83 -1.82 -29.70
N ALA A 183 16.52 -1.62 -29.45
CA ALA A 183 15.48 -1.81 -30.46
C ALA A 183 14.55 -0.59 -30.72
N GLY A 184 14.95 0.65 -30.39
CA GLY A 184 14.18 1.86 -30.71
C GLY A 184 15.03 3.11 -30.90
N GLY A 185 15.12 3.62 -32.13
CA GLY A 185 15.94 4.78 -32.46
C GLY A 185 15.37 6.15 -32.05
N ALA A 186 16.29 7.07 -31.77
CA ALA A 186 16.22 8.54 -31.87
C ALA A 186 15.27 9.33 -30.95
N ALA A 187 15.76 9.75 -29.78
CA ALA A 187 15.82 11.17 -29.35
C ALA A 187 16.33 11.27 -27.90
N GLY A 188 17.50 11.87 -27.70
CA GLY A 188 18.06 12.21 -26.38
C GLY A 188 19.47 11.64 -26.18
N GLY A 189 20.48 12.47 -26.40
CA GLY A 189 21.88 12.06 -26.48
C GLY A 189 22.46 11.57 -25.15
N HIS A 190 22.64 10.27 -25.03
CA HIS A 190 23.78 9.68 -24.32
C HIS A 190 24.51 8.76 -25.29
N GLY A 191 25.40 9.37 -26.08
CA GLY A 191 26.40 8.65 -26.86
C GLY A 191 27.31 7.88 -25.91
N GLY A 192 27.27 6.57 -26.04
CA GLY A 192 28.15 5.62 -25.38
C GLY A 192 27.98 4.29 -26.09
N GLY A 193 28.74 4.10 -27.17
CA GLY A 193 28.82 2.83 -27.85
C GLY A 193 29.16 1.70 -26.87
N SER A 194 28.65 0.53 -27.22
CA SER A 194 28.77 -0.77 -26.58
C SER A 194 30.23 -1.28 -26.52
N ASP A 195 31.08 -0.59 -25.74
CA ASP A 195 32.47 -0.99 -25.40
C ASP A 195 32.82 -0.69 -23.92
N GLY A 196 31.83 -0.35 -23.09
CA GLY A 196 32.03 -0.16 -21.65
C GLY A 196 32.21 -1.51 -20.93
N PRO A 197 33.07 -1.61 -19.91
CA PRO A 197 33.12 -2.81 -19.08
C PRO A 197 31.75 -3.03 -18.44
N ILE A 198 31.22 -4.25 -18.55
CA ILE A 198 29.90 -4.70 -18.01
C ILE A 198 29.68 -4.21 -16.58
N TRP A 199 30.74 -4.19 -15.75
CA TRP A 199 30.72 -3.69 -14.39
C TRP A 199 30.29 -2.21 -14.27
N LEU A 200 30.66 -1.37 -15.22
CA LEU A 200 30.28 0.05 -15.25
C LEU A 200 28.81 0.21 -15.62
N THR A 201 28.30 -0.54 -16.59
CA THR A 201 26.86 -0.54 -16.95
C THR A 201 26.01 -1.01 -15.78
N LEU A 202 26.43 -2.09 -15.11
CA LEU A 202 25.76 -2.60 -13.91
C LEU A 202 25.84 -1.62 -12.74
N ALA A 203 26.99 -0.98 -12.51
CA ALA A 203 27.13 0.03 -11.46
C ALA A 203 26.27 1.28 -11.73
N LEU A 204 26.16 1.70 -12.99
CA LEU A 204 25.32 2.84 -13.38
C LEU A 204 23.83 2.53 -13.24
N THR A 205 23.37 1.35 -13.64
CA THR A 205 21.96 0.95 -13.49
C THR A 205 21.59 0.80 -12.01
N LEU A 206 22.41 0.10 -11.22
CA LEU A 206 22.25 0.03 -9.77
C LEU A 206 22.30 1.42 -9.11
N GLY A 207 23.19 2.29 -9.58
CA GLY A 207 23.30 3.66 -9.11
C GLY A 207 22.03 4.47 -9.39
N LYS A 208 21.45 4.36 -10.58
CA LYS A 208 20.18 5.04 -10.95
C LYS A 208 19.01 4.53 -10.11
N VAL A 209 18.90 3.21 -9.94
CA VAL A 209 17.90 2.57 -9.08
C VAL A 209 18.04 3.04 -7.64
N ALA A 210 19.24 2.97 -7.07
CA ALA A 210 19.50 3.40 -5.71
C ALA A 210 19.22 4.91 -5.54
N ALA A 211 19.62 5.74 -6.50
CA ALA A 211 19.32 7.16 -6.50
C ALA A 211 17.80 7.43 -6.52
N PHE A 212 17.06 6.71 -7.36
CA PHE A 212 15.59 6.79 -7.38
C PHE A 212 14.98 6.34 -6.06
N SER A 213 15.36 5.18 -5.53
CA SER A 213 14.83 4.65 -4.26
C SER A 213 15.12 5.59 -3.10
N VAL A 214 16.35 6.13 -3.00
CA VAL A 214 16.70 7.13 -1.99
C VAL A 214 15.86 8.38 -2.17
N LEU A 215 15.71 8.89 -3.40
CA LEU A 215 14.88 10.05 -3.67
C LEU A 215 13.42 9.80 -3.27
N ALA A 216 12.84 8.65 -3.62
CA ALA A 216 11.48 8.30 -3.28
C ALA A 216 11.28 8.20 -1.76
N ILE A 217 12.17 7.51 -1.05
CA ILE A 217 12.10 7.35 0.42
C ILE A 217 12.37 8.67 1.16
N VAL A 218 13.20 9.56 0.63
CA VAL A 218 13.59 10.81 1.31
C VAL A 218 12.65 11.96 0.95
N LEU A 219 12.30 12.13 -0.32
CA LEU A 219 11.45 13.21 -0.81
C LEU A 219 9.96 12.86 -0.68
N GLY A 220 9.62 11.59 -0.91
CA GLY A 220 8.23 11.11 -0.90
C GLY A 220 7.49 11.44 0.39
N PRO A 221 7.98 11.02 1.58
CA PRO A 221 7.35 11.32 2.86
C PRO A 221 7.28 12.81 3.20
N ARG A 222 8.02 13.67 2.48
CA ARG A 222 7.94 15.12 2.61
C ARG A 222 6.93 15.76 1.67
N VAL A 223 6.85 15.27 0.42
CA VAL A 223 6.02 15.87 -0.63
C VAL A 223 4.61 15.28 -0.65
N VAL A 224 4.48 13.96 -0.59
CA VAL A 224 3.19 13.26 -0.71
C VAL A 224 2.22 13.67 0.41
N PRO A 225 2.59 13.66 1.70
CA PRO A 225 1.67 14.08 2.75
C PRO A 225 1.26 15.55 2.67
N VAL A 226 2.11 16.43 2.13
CA VAL A 226 1.79 17.85 1.92
C VAL A 226 0.74 18.00 0.83
N ILE A 227 0.92 17.33 -0.31
CA ILE A 227 -0.07 17.32 -1.40
C ILE A 227 -1.40 16.77 -0.88
N LEU A 228 -1.38 15.61 -0.22
CA LEU A 228 -2.59 14.97 0.27
C LEU A 228 -3.27 15.73 1.39
N THR A 229 -2.52 16.39 2.27
CA THR A 229 -3.13 17.29 3.27
C THR A 229 -3.83 18.46 2.59
N ASN A 230 -3.23 19.06 1.56
CA ASN A 230 -3.83 20.15 0.81
C ASN A 230 -5.09 19.72 0.04
N VAL A 231 -5.08 18.52 -0.52
CA VAL A 231 -6.24 17.95 -1.21
C VAL A 231 -7.32 17.51 -0.21
N ALA A 232 -6.94 16.88 0.90
CA ALA A 232 -7.86 16.47 1.97
C ALA A 232 -8.57 17.68 2.58
N ARG A 233 -7.91 18.84 2.69
CA ARG A 233 -8.54 20.12 3.08
C ARG A 233 -9.72 20.46 2.18
N THR A 234 -9.64 20.19 0.87
CA THR A 234 -10.78 20.38 -0.04
C THR A 234 -12.01 19.57 0.35
N GLY A 235 -11.80 18.46 1.07
CA GLY A 235 -12.80 17.48 1.46
C GLY A 235 -13.62 16.92 0.29
N SER A 236 -13.12 17.02 -0.95
CA SER A 236 -13.68 16.30 -2.09
C SER A 236 -13.05 14.91 -2.15
N ARG A 237 -13.88 13.87 -2.13
CA ARG A 237 -13.43 12.48 -2.27
C ARG A 237 -12.81 12.25 -3.65
N GLU A 238 -13.43 12.79 -4.70
CA GLU A 238 -12.96 12.66 -6.08
C GLU A 238 -11.57 13.27 -6.29
N LEU A 239 -11.33 14.48 -5.74
CA LEU A 239 -10.01 15.12 -5.84
C LEU A 239 -8.95 14.32 -5.06
N PHE A 240 -9.33 13.74 -3.92
CA PHE A 240 -8.43 12.90 -3.13
C PHE A 240 -8.06 11.63 -3.91
N THR A 241 -9.03 10.88 -4.43
CA THR A 241 -8.78 9.70 -5.29
C THR A 241 -7.92 10.07 -6.49
N LEU A 242 -8.24 11.16 -7.20
CA LEU A 242 -7.47 11.62 -8.34
C LEU A 242 -6.02 11.94 -7.95
N SER A 243 -5.79 12.58 -6.79
CA SER A 243 -4.44 12.89 -6.34
C SER A 243 -3.62 11.64 -6.02
N VAL A 244 -4.25 10.62 -5.44
CA VAL A 244 -3.61 9.33 -5.16
C VAL A 244 -3.19 8.65 -6.47
N LEU A 245 -4.09 8.57 -7.46
CA LEU A 245 -3.79 8.01 -8.78
C LEU A 245 -2.72 8.80 -9.52
N ALA A 246 -2.79 10.12 -9.47
CA ALA A 246 -1.81 11.00 -10.12
C ALA A 246 -0.42 10.83 -9.50
N ILE A 247 -0.32 10.61 -8.18
CA ILE A 247 0.94 10.29 -7.51
C ILE A 247 1.42 8.90 -7.95
N ALA A 248 0.56 7.88 -7.93
CA ALA A 248 0.93 6.51 -8.33
C ALA A 248 1.45 6.45 -9.77
N LEU A 249 0.66 6.94 -10.73
CA LEU A 249 1.01 6.98 -12.15
C LEU A 249 2.16 7.95 -12.44
N GLY A 250 2.17 9.11 -11.80
CA GLY A 250 3.19 10.14 -12.00
C GLY A 250 4.57 9.73 -11.50
N VAL A 251 4.64 9.08 -10.33
CA VAL A 251 5.90 8.53 -9.80
C VAL A 251 6.34 7.33 -10.62
N ALA A 252 5.43 6.43 -11.02
CA ALA A 252 5.74 5.32 -11.91
C ALA A 252 6.35 5.81 -13.24
N TYR A 253 5.64 6.70 -13.95
CA TYR A 253 6.10 7.28 -15.21
C TYR A 253 7.41 8.06 -15.04
N GLY A 254 7.51 8.90 -14.00
CA GLY A 254 8.71 9.67 -13.69
C GLY A 254 9.92 8.79 -13.40
N SER A 255 9.74 7.65 -12.73
CA SER A 255 10.82 6.69 -12.47
C SER A 255 11.39 6.10 -13.78
N ALA A 256 10.52 5.78 -14.74
CA ALA A 256 10.93 5.26 -16.03
C ALA A 256 11.64 6.29 -16.90
N VAL A 257 11.09 7.49 -17.02
CA VAL A 257 11.66 8.52 -17.90
C VAL A 257 12.94 9.13 -17.33
N LEU A 258 12.98 9.41 -16.02
CA LEU A 258 14.09 10.15 -15.40
C LEU A 258 15.24 9.23 -14.98
N PHE A 259 14.91 8.02 -14.50
CA PHE A 259 15.90 7.09 -13.94
C PHE A 259 16.07 5.82 -14.78
N GLY A 260 15.25 5.59 -15.82
CA GLY A 260 15.30 4.37 -16.62
C GLY A 260 14.84 3.13 -15.85
N VAL A 261 14.03 3.33 -14.81
CA VAL A 261 13.56 2.26 -13.91
C VAL A 261 12.19 1.75 -14.36
N SER A 262 11.82 0.50 -14.05
CA SER A 262 10.50 -0.02 -14.44
C SER A 262 9.33 0.76 -13.78
N PHE A 263 8.20 0.88 -14.49
CA PHE A 263 6.98 1.47 -13.95
C PHE A 263 6.52 0.79 -12.65
N ALA A 264 6.69 -0.54 -12.60
CA ALA A 264 6.39 -1.36 -11.43
C ALA A 264 7.12 -0.90 -10.17
N LEU A 265 8.42 -0.60 -10.26
CA LEU A 265 9.20 -0.14 -9.11
C LEU A 265 8.74 1.25 -8.64
N GLY A 266 8.53 2.17 -9.59
CA GLY A 266 8.08 3.52 -9.25
C GLY A 266 6.72 3.51 -8.56
N ALA A 267 5.80 2.68 -9.05
CA ALA A 267 4.49 2.48 -8.45
C ALA A 267 4.57 1.87 -7.04
N PHE A 268 5.40 0.84 -6.86
CA PHE A 268 5.63 0.22 -5.54
C PHE A 268 6.13 1.24 -4.52
N PHE A 269 7.17 2.03 -4.86
CA PHE A 269 7.66 3.07 -3.95
C PHE A 269 6.65 4.19 -3.70
N ALA A 270 5.84 4.56 -4.70
CA ALA A 270 4.74 5.50 -4.49
C ALA A 270 3.75 4.97 -3.45
N GLY A 271 3.44 3.68 -3.48
CA GLY A 271 2.61 2.99 -2.48
C GLY A 271 3.26 2.99 -1.09
N VAL A 272 4.54 2.62 -0.97
CA VAL A 272 5.26 2.60 0.31
C VAL A 272 5.31 3.99 0.95
N VAL A 273 5.66 5.01 0.18
CA VAL A 273 5.68 6.41 0.63
C VAL A 273 4.31 6.86 1.13
N LEU A 274 3.26 6.45 0.43
CA LEU A 274 1.89 6.78 0.79
C LEU A 274 1.40 6.03 2.02
N ASN A 275 1.85 4.78 2.19
CA ASN A 275 1.50 3.94 3.33
C ASN A 275 2.04 4.51 4.65
N GLU A 276 3.21 5.15 4.64
CA GLU A 276 3.76 5.84 5.82
C GLU A 276 2.98 7.11 6.19
N SER A 277 2.07 7.58 5.34
CA SER A 277 1.28 8.79 5.61
C SER A 277 0.02 8.47 6.45
N ARG A 278 -0.45 9.47 7.21
CA ARG A 278 -1.75 9.42 7.92
C ARG A 278 -2.98 9.22 7.02
N PHE A 279 -2.80 9.28 5.69
CA PHE A 279 -3.86 9.08 4.71
C PHE A 279 -3.85 7.70 4.07
N SER A 280 -2.97 6.79 4.50
CA SER A 280 -2.81 5.44 3.92
C SER A 280 -4.13 4.68 3.80
N HIS A 281 -4.85 4.51 4.92
CA HIS A 281 -6.13 3.77 4.94
C HIS A 281 -7.13 4.37 3.96
N LYS A 282 -7.30 5.70 3.98
CA LYS A 282 -8.22 6.39 3.07
C LYS A 282 -7.79 6.23 1.61
N ALA A 283 -6.49 6.36 1.33
CA ALA A 283 -5.95 6.17 -0.01
C ALA A 283 -6.19 4.75 -0.52
N ALA A 284 -5.92 3.74 0.31
CA ALA A 284 -6.19 2.34 -0.01
C ALA A 284 -7.67 2.10 -0.31
N THR A 285 -8.58 2.54 0.55
CA THR A 285 -10.03 2.38 0.34
C THR A 285 -10.52 3.10 -0.92
N ASP A 286 -10.03 4.32 -1.16
CA ASP A 286 -10.49 5.14 -2.29
C ASP A 286 -9.85 4.73 -3.64
N SER A 287 -8.68 4.06 -3.65
CA SER A 287 -8.05 3.57 -4.88
C SER A 287 -8.38 2.13 -5.24
N MET A 288 -8.84 1.32 -4.26
CA MET A 288 -9.12 -0.11 -4.43
C MET A 288 -10.04 -0.43 -5.63
N PRO A 289 -11.17 0.27 -5.86
CA PRO A 289 -12.04 -0.04 -7.00
C PRO A 289 -11.37 0.10 -8.37
N LEU A 290 -10.42 1.05 -8.49
CA LEU A 290 -9.68 1.25 -9.72
C LEU A 290 -8.57 0.20 -9.87
N GLN A 291 -7.89 -0.12 -8.77
CA GLN A 291 -6.93 -1.23 -8.75
C GLN A 291 -7.60 -2.52 -9.20
N ASP A 292 -8.78 -2.86 -8.67
CA ASP A 292 -9.52 -4.08 -9.04
C ASP A 292 -9.95 -4.07 -10.52
N ALA A 293 -10.47 -2.94 -11.02
CA ALA A 293 -10.87 -2.83 -12.42
C ALA A 293 -9.68 -3.01 -13.38
N PHE A 294 -8.55 -2.36 -13.11
CA PHE A 294 -7.36 -2.50 -13.96
C PHE A 294 -6.63 -3.83 -13.74
N ALA A 295 -6.77 -4.47 -12.57
CA ALA A 295 -6.30 -5.83 -12.35
C ALA A 295 -6.99 -6.83 -13.28
N VAL A 296 -8.31 -6.69 -13.46
CA VAL A 296 -9.05 -7.52 -14.42
C VAL A 296 -8.48 -7.36 -15.83
N LEU A 297 -8.23 -6.13 -16.28
CA LEU A 297 -7.65 -5.88 -17.61
C LEU A 297 -6.23 -6.45 -17.74
N PHE A 298 -5.42 -6.37 -16.68
CA PHE A 298 -4.11 -7.01 -16.63
C PHE A 298 -4.21 -8.52 -16.79
N PHE A 299 -5.04 -9.22 -16.00
CA PHE A 299 -5.16 -10.67 -16.09
C PHE A 299 -5.76 -11.13 -17.42
N VAL A 300 -6.74 -10.40 -17.96
CA VAL A 300 -7.25 -10.69 -19.31
C VAL A 300 -6.12 -10.56 -20.34
N SER A 301 -5.31 -9.51 -20.27
CA SER A 301 -4.20 -9.31 -21.20
C SER A 301 -3.11 -10.39 -21.06
N VAL A 302 -2.81 -10.82 -19.83
CA VAL A 302 -1.90 -11.95 -19.57
C VAL A 302 -2.48 -13.25 -20.14
N GLY A 303 -3.78 -13.49 -19.96
CA GLY A 303 -4.47 -14.65 -20.50
C GLY A 303 -4.45 -14.70 -22.03
N MET A 304 -4.48 -13.54 -22.70
CA MET A 304 -4.35 -13.48 -24.17
C MET A 304 -2.99 -13.99 -24.65
N LEU A 305 -1.94 -13.90 -23.84
CA LEU A 305 -0.60 -14.38 -24.22
C LEU A 305 -0.43 -15.90 -24.08
N PHE A 306 -1.38 -16.58 -23.45
CA PHE A 306 -1.30 -18.01 -23.18
C PHE A 306 -1.72 -18.84 -24.39
N ASP A 307 -0.83 -19.69 -24.91
CA ASP A 307 -1.18 -20.72 -25.89
C ASP A 307 -1.62 -22.03 -25.17
N PRO A 308 -2.92 -22.38 -25.17
CA PRO A 308 -3.39 -23.60 -24.51
C PRO A 308 -2.90 -24.89 -25.17
N SER A 309 -2.36 -24.80 -26.39
CA SER A 309 -1.82 -25.96 -27.11
C SER A 309 -0.67 -26.63 -26.34
N ILE A 310 0.03 -25.90 -25.46
CA ILE A 310 1.12 -26.42 -24.63
C ILE A 310 0.68 -27.59 -23.73
N LEU A 311 -0.59 -27.62 -23.31
CA LEU A 311 -1.14 -28.74 -22.52
C LEU A 311 -1.15 -30.05 -23.31
N LEU A 312 -1.27 -29.97 -24.63
CA LEU A 312 -1.29 -31.12 -25.54
C LEU A 312 0.09 -31.39 -26.14
N ARG A 313 0.85 -30.33 -26.44
CA ARG A 313 2.18 -30.40 -27.07
C ARG A 313 3.23 -30.94 -26.11
N ASP A 314 3.30 -30.37 -24.90
CA ASP A 314 4.34 -30.66 -23.91
C ASP A 314 3.76 -30.98 -22.51
N PRO A 315 2.85 -31.97 -22.38
CA PRO A 315 2.16 -32.26 -21.13
C PRO A 315 3.10 -32.62 -19.98
N LEU A 316 4.23 -33.28 -20.28
CA LEU A 316 5.23 -33.64 -19.27
C LEU A 316 5.92 -32.40 -18.68
N ALA A 317 6.19 -31.38 -19.49
CA ALA A 317 6.79 -30.13 -19.01
C ALA A 317 5.80 -29.36 -18.13
N VAL A 318 4.52 -29.30 -18.53
CA VAL A 318 3.46 -28.70 -17.72
C VAL A 318 3.32 -29.42 -16.36
N ILE A 319 3.27 -30.75 -16.36
CA ILE A 319 3.21 -31.55 -15.13
C ILE A 319 4.45 -31.29 -14.25
N ALA A 320 5.64 -31.21 -14.83
CA ALA A 320 6.86 -30.93 -14.09
C ALA A 320 6.82 -29.54 -13.42
N VAL A 321 6.34 -28.50 -14.12
CA VAL A 321 6.16 -27.16 -13.54
C VAL A 321 5.11 -27.16 -12.44
N VAL A 322 3.94 -27.76 -12.67
CA VAL A 322 2.88 -27.86 -11.65
C VAL A 322 3.36 -28.64 -10.43
N ALA A 323 4.08 -29.74 -10.63
CA ALA A 323 4.66 -30.52 -9.53
C ALA A 323 5.72 -29.70 -8.77
N LEU A 324 6.55 -28.91 -9.45
CA LEU A 324 7.49 -28.00 -8.80
C LEU A 324 6.76 -26.96 -7.95
N ILE A 325 5.70 -26.34 -8.47
CA ILE A 325 4.92 -25.32 -7.74
C ILE A 325 4.17 -25.95 -6.54
N VAL A 326 3.39 -27.00 -6.79
CA VAL A 326 2.47 -27.56 -5.78
C VAL A 326 3.20 -28.44 -4.78
N ILE A 327 4.16 -29.25 -5.23
CA ILE A 327 4.87 -30.22 -4.38
C ILE A 327 6.25 -29.68 -4.01
N GLY A 328 7.05 -29.26 -5.00
CA GLY A 328 8.43 -28.82 -4.76
C GLY A 328 8.52 -27.64 -3.80
N LYS A 329 7.83 -26.53 -4.09
CA LYS A 329 7.81 -25.33 -3.24
C LYS A 329 7.21 -25.63 -1.87
N SER A 330 6.13 -26.41 -1.81
CA SER A 330 5.52 -26.83 -0.54
C SER A 330 6.46 -27.67 0.33
N LEU A 331 7.21 -28.61 -0.25
CA LEU A 331 8.20 -29.41 0.47
C LEU A 331 9.37 -28.56 0.96
N ILE A 332 9.82 -27.60 0.16
CA ILE A 332 10.85 -26.64 0.56
C ILE A 332 10.36 -25.79 1.75
N ALA A 333 9.18 -25.18 1.64
CA ALA A 333 8.59 -24.38 2.69
C ALA A 333 8.42 -25.20 3.99
N PHE A 334 7.86 -26.41 3.88
CA PHE A 334 7.73 -27.33 5.01
C PHE A 334 9.09 -27.62 5.64
N GLY A 335 10.07 -28.02 4.83
CA GLY A 335 11.41 -28.36 5.27
C GLY A 335 12.10 -27.21 5.99
N ILE A 336 11.96 -25.98 5.50
CA ILE A 336 12.53 -24.79 6.14
C ILE A 336 11.86 -24.53 7.49
N VAL A 337 10.52 -24.61 7.58
CA VAL A 337 9.82 -24.40 8.86
C VAL A 337 10.24 -25.43 9.91
N ILE A 338 10.39 -26.70 9.51
CA ILE A 338 10.90 -27.75 10.40
C ILE A 338 12.37 -27.51 10.76
N LEU A 339 13.22 -27.11 9.82
CA LEU A 339 14.63 -26.83 10.06
C LEU A 339 14.82 -25.66 11.04
N LEU A 340 13.94 -24.66 10.96
CA LEU A 340 13.86 -23.54 11.89
C LEU A 340 13.25 -23.93 13.25
N ARG A 341 12.98 -25.23 13.46
CA ARG A 341 12.45 -25.84 14.69
C ARG A 341 11.03 -25.41 15.05
N PHE A 342 10.17 -25.16 14.06
CA PHE A 342 8.74 -24.89 14.32
C PHE A 342 7.86 -26.15 14.17
N PRO A 343 6.63 -26.14 14.74
CA PRO A 343 5.75 -27.30 14.71
C PRO A 343 5.30 -27.72 13.31
N VAL A 344 5.11 -29.03 13.13
CA VAL A 344 4.60 -29.64 11.88
C VAL A 344 3.28 -29.01 11.43
N GLY A 345 2.39 -28.67 12.37
CA GLY A 345 1.12 -28.01 12.03
C GLY A 345 1.31 -26.65 11.36
N MET A 346 2.29 -25.88 11.81
CA MET A 346 2.66 -24.59 11.22
C MET A 346 3.33 -24.79 9.87
N GLY A 347 4.26 -25.73 9.76
CA GLY A 347 4.91 -26.07 8.49
C GLY A 347 3.90 -26.46 7.42
N LEU A 348 2.93 -27.31 7.78
CA LEU A 348 1.84 -27.71 6.89
C LEU A 348 0.98 -26.52 6.45
N ALA A 349 0.58 -25.64 7.38
CA ALA A 349 -0.20 -24.45 7.06
C ALA A 349 0.54 -23.51 6.10
N VAL A 350 1.78 -23.16 6.42
CA VAL A 350 2.63 -22.29 5.57
C VAL A 350 2.87 -22.92 4.20
N SER A 351 3.06 -24.25 4.14
CA SER A 351 3.27 -24.94 2.86
C SER A 351 2.03 -24.92 1.97
N ALA A 352 0.84 -25.13 2.53
CA ALA A 352 -0.42 -25.02 1.79
C ALA A 352 -0.63 -23.59 1.26
N SER A 353 -0.32 -22.60 2.08
CA SER A 353 -0.40 -21.17 1.74
C SER A 353 0.47 -20.77 0.55
N LEU A 354 1.59 -21.46 0.36
CA LEU A 354 2.63 -21.12 -0.61
C LEU A 354 2.58 -21.98 -1.89
N ALA A 355 1.65 -22.92 -2.02
CA ALA A 355 1.59 -23.94 -3.07
C ALA A 355 1.07 -23.45 -4.44
N GLN A 356 1.14 -22.15 -4.71
CA GLN A 356 0.58 -21.51 -5.92
C GLN A 356 1.42 -20.29 -6.33
N ILE A 357 1.26 -19.85 -7.57
CA ILE A 357 2.01 -18.74 -8.17
C ILE A 357 1.32 -17.38 -8.01
N GLY A 358 2.12 -16.34 -7.84
CA GLY A 358 1.69 -14.93 -7.75
C GLY A 358 1.49 -14.20 -9.07
N GLU A 359 0.70 -13.13 -9.02
CA GLU A 359 0.47 -12.21 -10.15
C GLU A 359 1.76 -11.57 -10.69
N PHE A 360 2.75 -11.36 -9.82
CA PHE A 360 4.04 -10.78 -10.18
C PHE A 360 4.88 -11.68 -11.07
N SER A 361 4.67 -12.99 -10.99
CA SER A 361 5.37 -13.96 -11.83
C SER A 361 5.08 -13.70 -13.31
N PHE A 362 3.87 -13.23 -13.65
CA PHE A 362 3.50 -12.86 -15.02
C PHE A 362 4.25 -11.62 -15.51
N ILE A 363 4.45 -10.64 -14.62
CA ILE A 363 5.22 -9.43 -14.90
C ILE A 363 6.68 -9.80 -15.18
N LEU A 364 7.26 -10.68 -14.35
CA LEU A 364 8.62 -11.17 -14.53
C LEU A 364 8.79 -11.93 -15.84
N VAL A 365 7.84 -12.79 -16.18
CA VAL A 365 7.83 -13.53 -17.45
C VAL A 365 7.78 -12.57 -18.62
N GLY A 366 6.89 -11.57 -18.60
CA GLY A 366 6.80 -10.53 -19.63
C GLY A 366 8.12 -9.78 -19.82
N LEU A 367 8.77 -9.41 -18.70
CA LEU A 367 10.09 -8.79 -18.73
C LEU A 367 11.19 -9.74 -19.23
N GLY A 368 11.15 -11.01 -18.83
CA GLY A 368 12.08 -12.03 -19.31
C GLY A 368 12.01 -12.24 -20.81
N LEU A 369 10.81 -12.22 -21.39
CA LEU A 369 10.59 -12.28 -22.85
C LEU A 369 11.12 -11.04 -23.54
N SER A 370 10.82 -9.83 -23.02
CA SER A 370 11.24 -8.58 -23.65
C SER A 370 12.76 -8.38 -23.63
N LEU A 371 13.43 -8.95 -22.63
CA LEU A 371 14.90 -9.01 -22.53
C LEU A 371 15.50 -10.19 -23.31
N GLY A 372 14.69 -11.06 -23.92
CA GLY A 372 15.16 -12.27 -24.60
C GLY A 372 15.83 -13.31 -23.68
N LEU A 373 15.57 -13.24 -22.38
CA LEU A 373 16.09 -14.17 -21.39
C LEU A 373 15.24 -15.44 -21.28
N LEU A 374 13.93 -15.31 -21.45
CA LEU A 374 12.99 -16.42 -21.36
C LEU A 374 12.40 -16.70 -22.75
N PRO A 375 12.33 -17.97 -23.19
CA PRO A 375 11.66 -18.32 -24.44
C PRO A 375 10.13 -18.30 -24.29
N GLU A 376 9.39 -18.28 -25.40
CA GLU A 376 7.92 -18.28 -25.39
C GLU A 376 7.36 -19.54 -24.74
N GLU A 377 8.02 -20.68 -24.91
CA GLU A 377 7.68 -21.91 -24.21
C GLU A 377 7.74 -21.75 -22.69
N GLY A 378 8.69 -20.95 -22.19
CA GLY A 378 8.80 -20.61 -20.76
C GLY A 378 7.62 -19.79 -20.26
N ARG A 379 7.16 -18.83 -21.06
CA ARG A 379 5.94 -18.08 -20.76
C ARG A 379 4.75 -19.02 -20.63
N ASP A 380 4.53 -19.87 -21.63
CA ASP A 380 3.35 -20.73 -21.69
C ASP A 380 3.35 -21.76 -20.56
N LEU A 381 4.53 -22.31 -20.21
CA LEU A 381 4.68 -23.20 -19.06
C LEU A 381 4.40 -22.51 -17.72
N VAL A 382 4.87 -21.28 -17.51
CA VAL A 382 4.57 -20.52 -16.29
C VAL A 382 3.08 -20.18 -16.21
N LEU A 383 2.46 -19.76 -17.31
CA LEU A 383 1.03 -19.45 -17.37
C LEU A 383 0.16 -20.69 -17.10
N ALA A 384 0.47 -21.83 -17.73
CA ALA A 384 -0.19 -23.10 -17.46
C ALA A 384 0.00 -23.54 -15.99
N GLY A 385 1.24 -23.46 -15.49
CA GLY A 385 1.57 -23.79 -14.11
C GLY A 385 0.82 -22.92 -13.10
N ALA A 386 0.69 -21.62 -13.36
CA ALA A 386 -0.05 -20.68 -12.53
C ALA A 386 -1.55 -21.00 -12.52
N LEU A 387 -2.17 -21.15 -13.70
CA LEU A 387 -3.58 -21.49 -13.83
C LEU A 387 -3.93 -22.78 -13.08
N LEU A 388 -3.13 -23.83 -13.29
CA LEU A 388 -3.35 -25.13 -12.67
C LEU A 388 -3.07 -25.09 -11.16
N SER A 389 -1.99 -24.45 -10.71
CA SER A 389 -1.68 -24.36 -9.27
C SER A 389 -2.71 -23.56 -8.48
N ILE A 390 -3.18 -22.43 -9.02
CA ILE A 390 -4.26 -21.63 -8.39
C ILE A 390 -5.55 -22.44 -8.32
N THR A 391 -5.88 -23.17 -9.39
CA THR A 391 -7.08 -24.03 -9.44
C THR A 391 -6.98 -25.19 -8.45
N LEU A 392 -5.79 -25.77 -8.26
CA LEU A 392 -5.55 -26.89 -7.33
C LEU A 392 -5.44 -26.45 -5.87
N ASN A 393 -5.19 -25.17 -5.59
CA ASN A 393 -4.91 -24.67 -4.24
C ASN A 393 -6.00 -25.01 -3.19
N PRO A 394 -7.31 -24.86 -3.45
CA PRO A 394 -8.34 -25.27 -2.50
C PRO A 394 -8.24 -26.76 -2.11
N ALA A 395 -7.87 -27.63 -3.05
CA ALA A 395 -7.67 -29.05 -2.80
C ALA A 395 -6.40 -29.31 -1.98
N VAL A 396 -5.32 -28.54 -2.19
CA VAL A 396 -4.10 -28.60 -1.36
C VAL A 396 -4.43 -28.26 0.09
N PHE A 397 -5.17 -27.19 0.34
CA PHE A 397 -5.62 -26.83 1.69
C PHE A 397 -6.47 -27.92 2.34
N ALA A 398 -7.40 -28.52 1.58
CA ALA A 398 -8.24 -29.62 2.09
C ALA A 398 -7.40 -30.86 2.43
N ALA A 399 -6.44 -31.23 1.58
CA ALA A 399 -5.53 -32.35 1.80
C ALA A 399 -4.65 -32.12 3.04
N VAL A 400 -4.12 -30.92 3.20
CA VAL A 400 -3.30 -30.54 4.35
C VAL A 400 -4.12 -30.53 5.65
N ALA A 401 -5.36 -30.05 5.62
CA ALA A 401 -6.26 -30.11 6.78
C ALA A 401 -6.56 -31.56 7.20
N ALA A 402 -6.82 -32.44 6.22
CA ALA A 402 -7.02 -33.87 6.48
C ALA A 402 -5.76 -34.52 7.08
N LEU A 403 -4.57 -34.19 6.54
CA LEU A 403 -3.29 -34.69 7.06
C LEU A 403 -3.03 -34.20 8.49
N ARG A 404 -3.28 -32.92 8.78
CA ARG A 404 -3.15 -32.34 10.12
C ARG A 404 -4.01 -33.09 11.13
N LYS A 405 -5.27 -33.38 10.80
CA LYS A 405 -6.19 -34.14 11.67
C LYS A 405 -5.68 -35.56 11.96
N HIS A 406 -5.16 -36.26 10.95
CA HIS A 406 -4.60 -37.60 11.12
C HIS A 406 -3.34 -37.61 12.00
N LEU A 407 -2.45 -36.62 11.82
CA LEU A 407 -1.24 -36.49 12.63
C LEU A 407 -1.57 -36.13 14.10
N GLN A 408 -2.60 -35.32 14.33
CA GLN A 408 -3.08 -35.00 15.67
C GLN A 408 -3.70 -36.23 16.36
N ALA A 409 -4.45 -37.06 15.63
CA ALA A 409 -5.10 -38.26 16.18
C ALA A 409 -4.10 -39.35 16.60
N LYS A 410 -2.95 -39.46 15.93
CA LYS A 410 -1.90 -40.44 16.26
C LYS A 410 -0.99 -40.04 17.41
N ARG A 411 -1.21 -38.86 17.98
CA ARG A 411 -0.28 -38.26 18.92
C ARG A 411 -0.58 -38.67 20.36
N ALA A 412 0.47 -39.05 21.09
CA ALA A 412 0.36 -39.36 22.51
C ALA A 412 -0.06 -38.13 23.32
N PRO A 413 -1.05 -38.26 24.24
CA PRO A 413 -1.42 -37.19 25.16
C PRO A 413 -0.22 -36.78 26.04
N GLY A 414 0.00 -35.48 26.23
CA GLY A 414 0.96 -34.94 27.20
C GLY A 414 2.39 -34.65 26.69
N VAL A 415 2.75 -35.06 25.46
CA VAL A 415 4.05 -34.69 24.86
C VAL A 415 3.90 -33.37 24.11
N PRO A 416 4.67 -32.29 24.41
CA PRO A 416 4.61 -31.02 23.69
C PRO A 416 5.11 -31.17 22.25
N PRO A 417 4.61 -30.37 21.28
CA PRO A 417 4.98 -30.54 19.88
C PRO A 417 6.46 -30.29 19.66
N TYR A 418 7.01 -30.93 18.63
CA TYR A 418 8.26 -30.44 18.05
C TYR A 418 8.13 -28.93 17.83
N GLY A 419 9.10 -28.17 18.31
CA GLY A 419 9.12 -26.72 18.12
C GLY A 419 8.15 -25.90 18.95
N TRP A 420 7.52 -26.47 19.98
CA TRP A 420 6.52 -25.77 20.79
C TRP A 420 7.04 -24.49 21.44
N GLU A 421 8.25 -24.52 22.03
CA GLU A 421 8.82 -23.34 22.71
C GLU A 421 8.97 -22.13 21.77
N GLN A 422 9.43 -22.35 20.55
CA GLN A 422 9.57 -21.28 19.56
C GLN A 422 8.22 -20.79 19.03
N PHE A 423 7.26 -21.71 18.89
CA PHE A 423 5.90 -21.35 18.50
C PHE A 423 5.21 -20.51 19.58
N GLU A 424 5.40 -20.85 20.85
CA GLU A 424 4.86 -20.11 21.99
C GLU A 424 5.48 -18.71 22.10
N GLN A 425 6.81 -18.59 21.94
CA GLN A 425 7.49 -17.29 21.87
C GLN A 425 7.00 -16.43 20.68
N LEU A 426 6.74 -17.07 19.53
CA LEU A 426 6.18 -16.36 18.39
C LEU A 426 4.77 -15.85 18.70
N GLN A 427 3.92 -16.70 19.28
CA GLN A 427 2.56 -16.32 19.69
C GLN A 427 2.58 -15.16 20.69
N SER A 428 3.48 -15.19 21.69
CA SER A 428 3.62 -14.08 22.64
C SER A 428 4.04 -12.80 21.94
N SER A 429 5.05 -12.85 21.06
CA SER A 429 5.52 -11.66 20.32
C SER A 429 4.45 -11.05 19.41
N LEU A 430 3.61 -11.90 18.80
CA LEU A 430 2.48 -11.44 17.98
C LEU A 430 1.37 -10.84 18.85
N ALA A 431 1.10 -11.41 20.03
CA ALA A 431 0.16 -10.85 20.98
C ALA A 431 0.63 -9.48 21.51
N ASP A 432 1.91 -9.35 21.83
CA ASP A 432 2.52 -8.07 22.26
C ASP A 432 2.43 -7.02 21.16
N ALA A 433 2.78 -7.37 19.91
CA ALA A 433 2.69 -6.47 18.78
C ALA A 433 1.25 -6.01 18.51
N ARG A 434 0.28 -6.93 18.64
CA ARG A 434 -1.14 -6.61 18.51
C ARG A 434 -1.62 -5.69 19.64
N HIS A 435 -1.23 -5.97 20.88
CA HIS A 435 -1.57 -5.13 22.03
C HIS A 435 -1.03 -3.71 21.85
N GLN A 436 0.22 -3.57 21.38
CA GLN A 436 0.80 -2.26 21.07
C GLN A 436 0.07 -1.53 19.94
N ALA A 437 -0.38 -2.24 18.91
CA ALA A 437 -1.16 -1.64 17.83
C ALA A 437 -2.53 -1.15 18.36
N GLU A 438 -3.23 -1.99 19.13
CA GLU A 438 -4.51 -1.64 19.76
C GLU A 438 -4.35 -0.51 20.80
N GLU A 439 -3.25 -0.46 21.54
CA GLU A 439 -2.95 0.65 22.46
C GLU A 439 -2.68 1.95 21.71
N ARG A 440 -1.92 1.92 20.61
CA ARG A 440 -1.72 3.12 19.77
C ARG A 440 -3.01 3.64 19.18
N GLU A 441 -3.88 2.73 18.73
CA GLU A 441 -5.20 3.07 18.20
C GLU A 441 -6.08 3.66 19.32
N LYS A 442 -6.13 3.02 20.49
CA LYS A 442 -6.84 3.55 21.66
C LYS A 442 -6.29 4.89 22.12
N GLU A 443 -4.97 5.09 22.15
CA GLU A 443 -4.36 6.37 22.48
C GLU A 443 -4.76 7.45 21.46
N HIS A 444 -4.81 7.10 20.18
CA HIS A 444 -5.26 8.00 19.12
C HIS A 444 -6.74 8.37 19.31
N ASP A 445 -7.61 7.38 19.51
CA ASP A 445 -9.03 7.59 19.78
C ASP A 445 -9.28 8.37 21.06
N LEU A 446 -8.51 8.08 22.12
CA LEU A 446 -8.54 8.82 23.38
C LEU A 446 -8.05 10.25 23.18
N GLN A 447 -7.07 10.52 22.32
CA GLN A 447 -6.67 11.87 21.97
C GLN A 447 -7.79 12.62 21.24
N ILE A 448 -8.46 11.98 20.27
CA ILE A 448 -9.62 12.54 19.56
C ILE A 448 -10.75 12.85 20.55
N GLN A 449 -11.11 11.87 21.39
CA GLN A 449 -12.17 12.01 22.39
C GLN A 449 -11.81 13.01 23.48
N ALA A 450 -10.57 13.03 23.94
CA ALA A 450 -10.09 14.00 24.93
C ALA A 450 -10.23 15.40 24.35
N LEU A 451 -9.78 15.65 23.12
CA LEU A 451 -9.99 16.94 22.46
C LEU A 451 -11.47 17.30 22.29
N ALA A 452 -12.31 16.36 21.86
CA ALA A 452 -13.74 16.58 21.72
C ALA A 452 -14.43 16.91 23.07
N LYS A 453 -14.00 16.27 24.17
CA LYS A 453 -14.48 16.56 25.53
C LYS A 453 -13.94 17.88 26.06
N THR A 454 -12.67 18.17 25.76
CA THR A 454 -11.95 19.38 26.16
C THR A 454 -12.54 20.61 25.50
N PHE A 455 -13.07 20.49 24.28
CA PHE A 455 -13.71 21.59 23.55
C PHE A 455 -15.19 21.29 23.27
N PRO A 456 -16.12 21.76 24.13
CA PRO A 456 -17.56 21.45 24.02
C PRO A 456 -18.17 21.73 22.64
N VAL A 457 -17.64 22.72 21.92
CA VAL A 457 -18.11 23.09 20.58
C VAL A 457 -17.88 22.00 19.52
N LEU A 458 -16.92 21.09 19.75
CA LEU A 458 -16.64 19.96 18.88
C LEU A 458 -17.61 18.80 19.05
N SER A 459 -18.38 18.77 20.14
CA SER A 459 -19.42 17.75 20.37
C SER A 459 -20.60 17.85 19.39
N LEU A 460 -20.70 18.95 18.65
CA LEU A 460 -21.68 19.16 17.59
C LEU A 460 -21.37 18.37 16.31
N LEU A 461 -20.17 17.78 16.20
CA LEU A 461 -19.71 17.00 15.07
C LEU A 461 -19.81 15.51 15.38
N ASP A 462 -20.11 14.70 14.37
CA ASP A 462 -20.03 13.24 14.51
C ASP A 462 -18.56 12.76 14.60
N ALA A 463 -18.35 11.48 14.94
CA ALA A 463 -17.00 10.93 15.12
C ALA A 463 -16.12 11.07 13.87
N HIS A 464 -16.70 10.92 12.67
CA HIS A 464 -15.97 10.99 11.41
C HIS A 464 -15.63 12.43 11.02
N GLU A 465 -16.51 13.38 11.32
CA GLU A 465 -16.30 14.81 11.17
C GLU A 465 -15.25 15.34 12.15
N GLN A 466 -15.26 14.85 13.40
CA GLN A 466 -14.22 15.13 14.38
C GLN A 466 -12.85 14.66 13.88
N GLU A 467 -12.75 13.42 13.39
CA GLU A 467 -11.53 12.86 12.81
C GLU A 467 -11.01 13.71 11.64
N ARG A 468 -11.91 14.15 10.74
CA ARG A 468 -11.56 15.09 9.66
C ARG A 468 -11.06 16.43 10.18
N LEU A 469 -11.68 16.99 11.21
CA LEU A 469 -11.22 18.23 11.82
C LEU A 469 -9.84 18.07 12.47
N MET A 470 -9.57 16.92 13.09
CA MET A 470 -8.26 16.60 13.67
C MET A 470 -7.15 16.61 12.63
N MET A 471 -7.41 16.12 11.42
CA MET A 471 -6.43 16.17 10.32
C MET A 471 -6.06 17.61 9.88
N LEU A 472 -6.92 18.59 10.18
CA LEU A 472 -6.70 20.01 9.89
C LEU A 472 -5.90 20.72 10.98
N PHE A 473 -5.92 20.22 12.21
CA PHE A 473 -5.17 20.81 13.31
C PHE A 473 -3.67 20.70 13.10
N ARG A 474 -2.96 21.77 13.46
CA ARG A 474 -1.49 21.80 13.49
C ARG A 474 -1.04 21.97 14.94
N PRO A 475 -0.23 21.04 15.49
CA PRO A 475 0.33 21.20 16.82
C PRO A 475 1.29 22.38 16.83
N LYS A 476 1.20 23.21 17.87
CA LYS A 476 2.14 24.30 18.13
C LYS A 476 2.41 24.37 19.63
N SER A 477 3.68 24.49 20.01
CA SER A 477 4.08 24.75 21.40
C SER A 477 4.47 26.22 21.57
N ALA A 478 4.36 26.72 22.80
CA ALA A 478 4.93 28.01 23.21
C ALA A 478 5.51 27.92 24.61
N VAL A 479 6.55 28.70 24.87
CA VAL A 479 7.21 28.79 26.20
C VAL A 479 6.66 29.97 27.01
N PRO A 480 6.80 29.97 28.36
CA PRO A 480 6.39 31.11 29.18
C PRO A 480 6.96 32.44 28.70
N GLY A 481 6.13 33.47 28.61
CA GLY A 481 6.47 34.81 28.11
C GLY A 481 6.43 34.95 26.58
N GLU A 482 6.30 33.86 25.83
CA GLU A 482 6.22 33.91 24.37
C GLU A 482 4.88 34.51 23.92
N ARG A 483 4.91 35.51 23.03
CA ARG A 483 3.71 36.13 22.47
C ARG A 483 3.19 35.34 21.27
N ILE A 484 1.95 34.86 21.37
CA ILE A 484 1.26 34.08 20.33
C ILE A 484 0.49 34.97 19.36
N ILE A 485 -0.16 36.02 19.86
CA ILE A 485 -0.94 36.99 19.07
C ILE A 485 -0.50 38.39 19.47
N ARG A 486 -0.36 39.30 18.49
CA ARG A 486 -0.23 40.72 18.76
C ARG A 486 -1.50 41.50 18.44
N LYS A 487 -1.84 42.47 19.28
CA LYS A 487 -2.93 43.40 19.01
C LYS A 487 -2.67 44.14 17.68
N GLY A 488 -3.69 44.26 16.84
CA GLY A 488 -3.61 44.89 15.53
C GLY A 488 -3.21 43.95 14.38
N ASP A 489 -2.73 42.73 14.63
CA ASP A 489 -2.39 41.80 13.56
C ASP A 489 -3.63 41.34 12.76
N ARG A 490 -3.42 40.83 11.54
CA ARG A 490 -4.48 40.15 10.81
C ARG A 490 -4.71 38.75 11.38
N ALA A 491 -5.98 38.37 11.55
CA ALA A 491 -6.32 37.03 12.02
C ALA A 491 -6.15 35.99 10.92
N ASN A 492 -5.17 35.10 11.10
CA ASN A 492 -4.83 34.04 10.16
C ASN A 492 -5.10 32.62 10.70
N ALA A 493 -5.42 32.47 11.98
CA ALA A 493 -5.71 31.21 12.64
C ALA A 493 -6.49 31.42 13.95
N MET A 494 -7.05 30.36 14.51
CA MET A 494 -7.51 30.28 15.89
C MET A 494 -6.77 29.16 16.63
N TYR A 495 -6.74 29.25 17.95
CA TYR A 495 -5.92 28.39 18.80
C TYR A 495 -6.80 27.70 19.82
N PHE A 496 -6.64 26.38 19.94
CA PHE A 496 -7.27 25.54 20.93
C PHE A 496 -6.21 25.14 21.96
N ILE A 497 -6.41 25.47 23.24
CA ILE A 497 -5.42 25.23 24.30
C ILE A 497 -5.57 23.79 24.79
N ALA A 498 -4.65 22.92 24.38
CA ALA A 498 -4.61 21.53 24.82
C ALA A 498 -4.04 21.41 26.24
N SER A 499 -2.99 22.15 26.55
CA SER A 499 -2.39 22.23 27.90
C SER A 499 -1.70 23.59 28.13
N GLY A 500 -1.49 23.94 29.40
CA GLY A 500 -0.92 25.23 29.81
C GLY A 500 -1.97 26.34 29.93
N ALA A 501 -1.49 27.58 30.08
CA ALA A 501 -2.34 28.76 30.18
C ALA A 501 -1.74 29.96 29.45
N VAL A 502 -2.60 30.77 28.85
CA VAL A 502 -2.25 32.03 28.21
C VAL A 502 -2.96 33.19 28.90
N GLU A 503 -2.38 34.37 28.82
CA GLU A 503 -3.00 35.62 29.22
C GLU A 503 -3.33 36.44 27.99
N VAL A 504 -4.58 36.91 27.93
CA VAL A 504 -5.11 37.80 26.92
C VAL A 504 -5.12 39.21 27.51
N LEU A 505 -4.30 40.10 26.96
CA LEU A 505 -4.19 41.49 27.39
C LEU A 505 -5.05 42.38 26.47
N MET A 506 -6.08 43.01 27.03
CA MET A 506 -7.01 43.87 26.31
C MET A 506 -7.27 45.15 27.13
N ASP A 507 -6.85 46.31 26.61
CA ASP A 507 -7.17 47.65 27.14
C ASP A 507 -7.05 47.80 28.67
N GLY A 508 -5.95 47.28 29.25
CA GLY A 508 -5.66 47.37 30.69
C GLY A 508 -6.13 46.18 31.52
N GLN A 509 -6.95 45.29 30.97
CA GLN A 509 -7.40 44.05 31.60
C GLN A 509 -6.61 42.83 31.12
N THR A 510 -6.39 41.89 32.04
CA THR A 510 -5.71 40.63 31.75
C THR A 510 -6.66 39.47 32.05
N ILE A 511 -7.01 38.70 31.02
CA ILE A 511 -7.89 37.53 31.14
C ILE A 511 -7.05 36.28 30.95
N ARG A 512 -7.07 35.39 31.94
CA ARG A 512 -6.36 34.11 31.88
C ARG A 512 -7.23 33.03 31.25
N LEU A 513 -6.69 32.37 30.23
CA LEU A 513 -7.32 31.26 29.51
C LEU A 513 -6.50 29.98 29.69
N GLY A 514 -7.13 28.93 30.21
CA GLY A 514 -6.50 27.63 30.45
C GLY A 514 -6.87 26.56 29.41
N ALA A 515 -6.36 25.35 29.62
CA ALA A 515 -6.72 24.17 28.82
C ALA A 515 -8.24 23.99 28.67
N GLY A 516 -8.69 23.56 27.49
CA GLY A 516 -10.12 23.44 27.17
C GLY A 516 -10.79 24.72 26.67
N THR A 517 -10.04 25.83 26.67
CA THR A 517 -10.50 27.07 26.06
C THR A 517 -9.81 27.33 24.73
N MET A 518 -10.44 28.18 23.93
CA MET A 518 -9.93 28.60 22.63
C MET A 518 -9.84 30.13 22.56
N PHE A 519 -8.95 30.63 21.72
CA PHE A 519 -8.77 32.06 21.50
C PHE A 519 -8.42 32.40 20.05
N GLY A 520 -8.65 33.65 19.69
CA GLY A 520 -8.40 34.17 18.34
C GLY A 520 -9.53 33.90 17.34
N GLU A 521 -10.64 33.30 17.77
CA GLU A 521 -11.85 33.08 16.99
C GLU A 521 -12.55 34.39 16.61
N MET A 522 -12.57 35.39 17.50
CA MET A 522 -13.34 36.62 17.31
C MET A 522 -12.92 37.38 16.06
N ALA A 523 -11.61 37.57 15.89
CA ALA A 523 -11.04 38.28 14.74
C ALA A 523 -11.06 37.42 13.46
N LEU A 524 -11.03 36.08 13.60
CA LEU A 524 -11.18 35.15 12.49
C LEU A 524 -12.59 35.22 11.89
N LEU A 525 -13.61 35.29 12.76
CA LEU A 525 -15.04 35.32 12.42
C LEU A 525 -15.52 36.69 11.93
N SER A 526 -15.11 37.81 12.56
CA SER A 526 -15.51 39.15 12.07
C SER A 526 -14.68 39.65 10.89
N GLY A 527 -13.51 39.06 10.64
CA GLY A 527 -12.55 39.58 9.66
C GLY A 527 -11.84 40.86 10.10
N GLN A 528 -12.06 41.34 11.33
CA GLN A 528 -11.35 42.49 11.89
C GLN A 528 -9.93 42.11 12.38
N ARG A 529 -9.11 43.13 12.69
CA ARG A 529 -7.77 42.93 13.27
C ARG A 529 -7.89 42.37 14.70
N ARG A 530 -6.82 41.72 15.17
CA ARG A 530 -6.71 41.22 16.54
C ARG A 530 -6.93 42.37 17.53
N ASN A 531 -7.78 42.15 18.51
CA ASN A 531 -8.17 43.14 19.51
C ASN A 531 -7.32 43.08 20.80
N ALA A 532 -6.51 42.04 20.98
CA ALA A 532 -5.71 41.81 22.17
C ALA A 532 -4.36 41.16 21.85
N ASP A 533 -3.39 41.38 22.73
CA ASP A 533 -2.16 40.60 22.78
C ASP A 533 -2.42 39.31 23.55
N VAL A 534 -1.80 38.20 23.13
CA VAL A 534 -1.90 36.92 23.85
C VAL A 534 -0.49 36.40 24.08
N ALA A 535 -0.14 36.15 25.34
CA ALA A 535 1.15 35.62 25.76
C ALA A 535 0.98 34.32 26.57
N ALA A 536 1.89 33.38 26.41
CA ALA A 536 1.93 32.17 27.22
C ALA A 536 2.41 32.51 28.63
N VAL A 537 1.73 31.99 29.64
CA VAL A 537 2.12 32.11 31.05
C VAL A 537 2.86 30.85 31.51
N ASP A 538 2.57 29.73 30.87
CA ASP A 538 3.18 28.42 31.11
C ASP A 538 3.65 27.79 29.79
N TYR A 539 4.27 26.62 29.83
CA TYR A 539 4.50 25.80 28.65
C TYR A 539 3.15 25.37 28.07
N CYS A 540 2.81 25.95 26.93
CA CYS A 540 1.54 25.71 26.26
C CYS A 540 1.67 24.72 25.10
N GLN A 541 0.67 23.87 24.95
CA GLN A 541 0.41 23.17 23.69
C GLN A 541 -0.92 23.61 23.09
N PHE A 542 -0.88 23.95 21.81
CA PHE A 542 -2.03 24.39 21.03
C PHE A 542 -2.30 23.44 19.87
N GLN A 543 -3.59 23.24 19.60
CA GLN A 543 -4.04 22.80 18.29
C GLN A 543 -4.47 24.03 17.49
N VAL A 544 -3.77 24.32 16.40
CA VAL A 544 -3.97 25.52 15.59
C VAL A 544 -4.84 25.19 14.38
N LEU A 545 -5.91 25.94 14.19
CA LEU A 545 -6.76 25.86 13.00
C LEU A 545 -6.59 27.13 12.17
N GLU A 546 -6.00 26.99 10.99
CA GLU A 546 -5.75 28.10 10.07
C GLU A 546 -7.07 28.66 9.50
N ARG A 547 -7.10 29.96 9.16
CA ARG A 547 -8.30 30.64 8.64
C ARG A 547 -8.92 29.93 7.44
N ARG A 548 -8.07 29.44 6.52
CA ARG A 548 -8.51 28.71 5.33
C ARG A 548 -9.25 27.44 5.71
N ASP A 549 -8.63 26.63 6.57
CA ASP A 549 -9.16 25.34 7.02
C ASP A 549 -10.44 25.55 7.86
N PHE A 550 -10.43 26.56 8.73
CA PHE A 550 -11.60 27.00 9.49
C PHE A 550 -12.80 27.36 8.60
N ASN A 551 -12.60 28.26 7.63
CA ASN A 551 -13.66 28.70 6.73
C ASN A 551 -14.21 27.54 5.90
N GLN A 552 -13.33 26.68 5.41
CA GLN A 552 -13.68 25.52 4.61
C GLN A 552 -14.48 24.49 5.41
N PHE A 553 -14.03 24.19 6.63
CA PHE A 553 -14.70 23.23 7.49
C PHE A 553 -16.05 23.76 7.98
N THR A 554 -16.11 25.01 8.45
CA THR A 554 -17.36 25.62 8.95
C THR A 554 -18.40 25.91 7.85
N ALA A 555 -17.99 26.08 6.59
CA ALA A 555 -18.92 26.20 5.47
C ALA A 555 -19.74 24.92 5.25
N ARG A 556 -19.18 23.75 5.60
CA ARG A 556 -19.85 22.45 5.48
C ARG A 556 -20.62 22.03 6.73
N HIS A 557 -20.34 22.68 7.87
CA HIS A 557 -20.97 22.38 9.15
C HIS A 557 -21.59 23.66 9.73
N PRO A 558 -22.78 24.09 9.26
CA PRO A 558 -23.40 25.34 9.68
C PRO A 558 -23.68 25.41 11.18
N ALA A 559 -24.04 24.28 11.80
CA ALA A 559 -24.29 24.21 13.25
C ALA A 559 -23.06 24.60 14.07
N LEU A 560 -21.89 24.06 13.73
CA LEU A 560 -20.61 24.43 14.34
C LEU A 560 -20.30 25.92 14.13
N ARG A 561 -20.55 26.43 12.93
CA ARG A 561 -20.31 27.85 12.60
C ARG A 561 -21.17 28.78 13.45
N THR A 562 -22.46 28.47 13.60
CA THR A 562 -23.39 29.25 14.43
C THR A 562 -22.97 29.24 15.88
N ALA A 563 -22.65 28.07 16.45
CA ALA A 563 -22.17 27.97 17.83
C ALA A 563 -20.92 28.83 18.08
N LEU A 564 -19.96 28.83 17.14
CA LEU A 564 -18.75 29.64 17.23
C LEU A 564 -19.03 31.15 17.11
N ILE A 565 -20.00 31.54 16.28
CA ILE A 565 -20.45 32.94 16.18
C ILE A 565 -21.10 33.39 17.49
N ASP A 566 -21.98 32.57 18.07
CA ASP A 566 -22.69 32.88 19.31
C ASP A 566 -21.70 33.04 20.48
N MET A 567 -20.74 32.12 20.60
CA MET A 567 -19.65 32.21 21.58
C MET A 567 -18.83 33.50 21.41
N ALA A 568 -18.47 33.86 20.18
CA ALA A 568 -17.71 35.08 19.90
C ALA A 568 -18.52 36.35 20.20
N ALA A 569 -19.84 36.34 19.93
CA ALA A 569 -20.73 37.46 20.23
C ALA A 569 -20.90 37.65 21.75
N GLN A 570 -21.03 36.57 22.50
CA GLN A 570 -21.12 36.61 23.96
C GLN A 570 -19.84 37.16 24.59
N ARG A 571 -18.66 36.71 24.12
CA ARG A 571 -17.36 37.26 24.54
C ARG A 571 -17.19 38.74 24.20
N ARG A 572 -17.68 39.18 23.03
CA ARG A 572 -17.67 40.62 22.69
C ARG A 572 -18.50 41.45 23.67
N LYS A 573 -19.70 40.98 24.02
CA LYS A 573 -20.58 41.69 24.96
C LYS A 573 -19.94 41.81 26.33
N MET A 574 -19.34 40.73 26.86
CA MET A 574 -18.55 40.77 28.10
C MET A 574 -17.44 41.81 28.01
N ASN A 575 -16.57 41.73 26.99
CA ASN A 575 -15.46 42.67 26.87
C ASN A 575 -15.91 44.14 26.71
N GLN A 576 -17.07 44.40 26.09
CA GLN A 576 -17.62 45.74 25.94
C GLN A 576 -18.28 46.27 27.23
N GLN A 577 -18.96 45.40 27.98
CA GLN A 577 -19.54 45.73 29.29
C GLN A 577 -18.44 46.03 30.31
N ASP A 578 -17.38 45.23 30.33
CA ASP A 578 -16.25 45.41 31.25
C ASP A 578 -15.47 46.70 30.91
N ALA A 579 -15.25 47.00 29.62
CA ALA A 579 -14.63 48.26 29.19
C ALA A 579 -15.49 49.51 29.52
N ALA A 580 -16.82 49.41 29.43
CA ALA A 580 -17.72 50.49 29.82
C ALA A 580 -17.75 50.72 31.34
N THR A 581 -17.55 49.66 32.13
CA THR A 581 -17.52 49.73 33.59
C THR A 581 -16.20 50.33 34.08
N ASP A 582 -15.05 49.93 33.52
CA ASP A 582 -13.74 50.52 33.83
C ASP A 582 -13.64 51.98 33.37
N GLY A 583 -14.20 52.33 32.21
CA GLY A 583 -14.28 53.71 31.73
C GLY A 583 -15.12 54.61 32.64
N ALA A 584 -16.18 54.08 33.26
CA ALA A 584 -17.01 54.80 34.22
C ALA A 584 -16.31 54.99 35.58
N VAL A 585 -15.54 54.00 36.05
CA VAL A 585 -14.73 54.11 37.28
C VAL A 585 -13.60 55.11 37.11
N ALA A 586 -12.84 55.05 36.00
CA ALA A 586 -11.77 56.00 35.72
C ALA A 586 -12.27 57.45 35.52
N ALA A 587 -13.46 57.62 34.92
CA ALA A 587 -14.10 58.94 34.81
C ALA A 587 -14.59 59.47 36.18
N SER A 588 -14.97 58.59 37.12
CA SER A 588 -15.37 58.98 38.47
C SER A 588 -14.18 59.35 39.36
N GLU A 589 -13.04 58.68 39.20
CA GLU A 589 -11.79 58.99 39.93
C GLU A 589 -11.07 60.24 39.39
N SER A 590 -11.29 60.60 38.12
CA SER A 590 -10.79 61.86 37.55
C SER A 590 -11.66 63.08 37.89
N ALA A 591 -12.86 62.87 38.44
CA ALA A 591 -13.81 63.91 38.81
C ALA A 591 -13.91 64.16 40.32
N ALA A 592 -13.17 63.38 41.12
CA ALA A 592 -12.94 63.57 42.56
C ALA A 592 -11.53 64.14 42.78
#